data_AF-A0A2E9UTY7-F1
#
_entry.id   AF-A0A2E9UTY7-F1
#
_cell.length_a   1.000
_cell.length_b   1.000
_cell.length_c   1.000
_cell.angle_alpha   90.00
_cell.angle_beta   90.00
_cell.angle_gamma   90.00
#
_symmetry.space_group_name_H-M   'P 1'
#
loop_
_entity.id
_entity.type
_entity.pdbx_description
1 polymer ?
#
loop_
_entity_poly.entity_id
_entity_poly.type
_entity_poly.pdbx_seq_one_letter_code
_entity_poly.pdbx_strand_id
1 'polypeptide(L)'
;MNGIDYVASILKQENVEWISCFPSNPIISACAKVNIRPIAFRHERGAVMAADGYSRISMRKKFGVVAVQSQAGAENAMGGIA
;
A
#
# COMPACT_ATOMS: atom_id res chain seq x y z
N MET A 1 -10.10 -19.15 2.17
CA MET A 1 -9.18 -18.00 2.14
C MET A 1 -8.56 -17.96 0.75
N ASN A 2 -8.75 -16.86 0.00
CA ASN A 2 -8.08 -16.70 -1.29
C ASN A 2 -6.68 -16.07 -1.08
N GLY A 3 -5.87 -16.01 -2.14
CA GLY A 3 -4.50 -15.48 -2.03
C GLY A 3 -4.43 -14.03 -1.54
N ILE A 4 -5.40 -13.18 -1.92
CA ILE A 4 -5.44 -11.76 -1.54
C ILE A 4 -5.72 -11.61 -0.04
N ASP A 5 -6.68 -12.37 0.49
CA ASP A 5 -7.00 -12.39 1.93
C ASP A 5 -5.80 -12.90 2.74
N TYR A 6 -5.03 -13.84 2.18
CA TYR A 6 -3.82 -14.35 2.81
C TYR A 6 -2.72 -13.28 2.88
N VAL A 7 -2.48 -12.54 1.79
CA VAL A 7 -1.52 -11.41 1.80
C VAL A 7 -1.95 -10.35 2.81
N ALA A 8 -3.23 -9.99 2.86
CA ALA A 8 -3.72 -9.04 3.86
C ALA A 8 -3.48 -9.53 5.30
N SER A 9 -3.65 -10.83 5.55
CA SER A 9 -3.35 -11.46 6.85
C SER A 9 -1.86 -11.39 7.20
N ILE A 10 -0.97 -11.62 6.24
CA ILE A 10 0.49 -11.45 6.42
C ILE A 10 0.82 -9.99 6.75
N LEU A 11 0.30 -9.02 5.98
CA LEU A 11 0.53 -7.60 6.25
C LEU A 11 0.09 -7.21 7.66
N LYS A 12 -1.02 -7.79 8.15
CA LYS A 12 -1.48 -7.56 9.52
C LYS A 12 -0.51 -8.12 10.56
N GLN A 13 0.05 -9.31 10.32
CA GLN A 13 1.06 -9.92 11.20
C GLN A 13 2.37 -9.12 11.21
N GLU A 14 2.74 -8.51 10.08
CA GLU A 14 3.87 -7.59 9.94
C GLU A 14 3.61 -6.19 10.56
N ASN A 15 2.52 -6.02 11.31
CA ASN A 15 2.13 -4.77 11.96
C ASN A 15 1.91 -3.59 11.00
N VAL A 16 1.46 -3.86 9.77
CA VAL A 16 1.04 -2.80 8.84
C VAL A 16 -0.28 -2.18 9.35
N GLU A 17 -0.23 -0.89 9.68
CA GLU A 17 -1.38 -0.17 10.24
C GLU A 17 -2.25 0.49 9.16
N TRP A 18 -1.62 0.88 8.05
CA TRP A 18 -2.26 1.55 6.94
C TRP A 18 -1.52 1.28 5.63
N ILE A 19 -2.22 1.43 4.52
CA ILE A 19 -1.63 1.37 3.18
C ILE A 19 -1.98 2.65 2.41
N SER A 20 -1.04 3.17 1.63
CA SER A 20 -1.38 4.13 0.58
C SER A 20 -1.93 3.37 -0.63
N CYS A 21 -2.90 3.94 -1.33
CA CYS A 21 -3.41 3.30 -2.53
C CYS A 21 -3.82 4.28 -3.61
N PHE A 22 -3.75 3.81 -4.85
CA PHE A 22 -4.49 4.35 -5.97
C PHE A 22 -5.54 3.30 -6.39
N PRO A 23 -6.76 3.69 -6.78
CA PRO A 23 -7.90 2.77 -6.91
C PRO A 23 -7.66 1.57 -7.84
N SER A 24 -8.58 0.60 -7.77
CA SER A 24 -8.61 -0.60 -8.63
C SER A 24 -7.56 -1.67 -8.31
N ASN A 25 -7.25 -1.91 -7.04
CA ASN A 25 -6.48 -3.08 -6.59
C ASN A 25 -7.30 -3.92 -5.56
N PRO A 26 -7.56 -5.22 -5.81
CA PRO A 26 -8.32 -6.07 -4.91
C PRO A 26 -7.78 -6.14 -3.47
N ILE A 27 -6.48 -5.92 -3.27
CA ILE A 27 -5.86 -5.96 -1.94
C ILE A 27 -6.36 -4.84 -1.03
N ILE A 28 -6.86 -3.73 -1.59
CA ILE A 28 -7.38 -2.58 -0.83
C ILE A 28 -8.55 -3.04 0.05
N SER A 29 -9.49 -3.77 -0.54
CA SER A 29 -10.66 -4.29 0.18
C SER A 29 -10.28 -5.38 1.17
N ALA A 30 -9.28 -6.22 0.86
CA ALA A 30 -8.82 -7.25 1.79
C ALA A 30 -8.12 -6.65 3.01
N CYS A 31 -7.24 -5.66 2.82
CA CYS A 31 -6.60 -4.90 3.90
C CYS A 31 -7.63 -4.20 4.80
N ALA A 32 -8.67 -3.61 4.21
CA ALA A 32 -9.75 -2.99 4.97
C ALA A 32 -10.47 -3.99 5.89
N LYS A 33 -10.72 -5.23 5.42
CA LYS A 33 -11.38 -6.29 6.22
C LYS A 33 -10.57 -6.71 7.45
N VAL A 34 -9.24 -6.64 7.39
CA VAL A 34 -8.33 -7.01 8.50
C VAL A 34 -7.90 -5.81 9.35
N ASN A 35 -8.64 -4.70 9.28
CA ASN A 35 -8.35 -3.46 10.01
C ASN A 35 -6.97 -2.87 9.68
N ILE A 36 -6.60 -2.86 8.40
CA ILE A 36 -5.50 -2.06 7.87
C ILE A 36 -6.13 -0.90 7.09
N ARG A 37 -5.86 0.34 7.50
CA ARG A 37 -6.54 1.52 6.95
C ARG A 37 -6.05 1.83 5.52
N PRO A 38 -6.90 1.78 4.49
CA PRO A 38 -6.51 2.26 3.17
C PRO A 38 -6.63 3.79 3.09
N ILE A 39 -5.62 4.45 2.55
CA ILE A 39 -5.61 5.89 2.28
C ILE A 39 -5.49 6.09 0.78
N ALA A 40 -6.58 6.54 0.15
CA ALA A 40 -6.63 6.74 -1.30
C ALA A 40 -5.98 8.08 -1.70
N PHE A 41 -5.11 8.03 -2.70
CA PHE A 41 -4.45 9.17 -3.32
C PHE A 41 -5.04 9.46 -4.70
N ARG A 42 -4.79 10.67 -5.21
CA ARG A 42 -5.20 11.08 -6.57
C ARG A 42 -4.20 10.68 -7.66
N HIS A 43 -3.02 10.20 -7.29
CA HIS A 43 -1.99 9.78 -8.24
C HIS A 43 -1.07 8.76 -7.57
N GLU A 44 -0.69 7.72 -8.30
CA GLU A 44 0.17 6.60 -7.88
C GLU A 44 1.50 7.10 -7.30
N ARG A 45 2.16 8.05 -7.98
CA ARG A 45 3.40 8.67 -7.50
C ARG A 45 3.24 9.25 -6.09
N GLY A 46 2.13 9.94 -5.81
CA GLY A 46 1.84 10.49 -4.48
C GLY A 46 1.65 9.41 -3.43
N ALA A 47 1.00 8.30 -3.79
CA ALA A 47 0.83 7.15 -2.91
C ALA A 47 2.18 6.51 -2.54
N VAL A 48 3.09 6.35 -3.51
CA VAL A 48 4.43 5.81 -3.27
C VAL A 48 5.24 6.75 -2.36
N MET A 49 5.30 8.05 -2.67
CA MET A 49 6.04 9.03 -1.86
C MET A 49 5.56 9.07 -0.40
N ALA A 50 4.26 8.91 -0.16
CA ALA A 50 3.72 8.85 1.20
C ALA A 50 4.16 7.58 1.95
N ALA A 51 4.16 6.41 1.30
CA ALA A 51 4.63 5.16 1.89
C ALA A 51 6.15 5.19 2.17
N ASP A 52 6.94 5.76 1.26
CA ASP A 52 8.38 5.94 1.46
C ASP A 52 8.65 6.93 2.61
N GLY A 53 7.97 8.08 2.61
CA GLY A 53 8.06 9.06 3.70
C GLY A 53 7.77 8.45 5.07
N TYR A 54 6.72 7.62 5.17
CA TYR A 54 6.38 6.91 6.41
C TYR A 54 7.51 5.98 6.90
N SER A 55 8.14 5.27 5.98
CA SER A 55 9.27 4.39 6.28
C SER A 55 10.49 5.17 6.78
N ARG A 56 10.72 6.37 6.23
CA ARG A 56 11.84 7.24 6.62
C ARG A 56 11.63 7.87 8.00
N ILE A 57 10.45 8.43 8.26
CA ILE A 57 10.14 9.06 9.56
C ILE A 57 10.12 8.05 10.71
N SER A 58 9.83 6.78 10.43
CA SER A 58 9.84 5.70 11.41
C SER A 58 11.26 5.21 11.77
N MET A 59 12.31 5.82 11.21
CA MET A 59 13.69 5.34 11.29
C MET A 59 13.83 3.88 10.83
N ARG A 60 13.08 3.49 9.79
CA ARG A 60 13.01 2.11 9.27
C ARG A 60 12.54 1.05 10.27
N LYS A 61 11.80 1.46 11.31
CA LYS A 61 11.14 0.52 12.25
C LYS A 61 9.77 0.08 11.77
N LYS A 62 9.13 0.86 10.89
CA LYS A 62 7.86 0.55 10.25
C LYS A 62 7.98 0.79 8.75
N PHE A 63 7.43 -0.09 7.94
CA PHE A 63 7.48 0.01 6.49
C PHE A 63 6.12 0.45 5.93
N GLY A 64 6.17 1.41 5.01
CA GLY A 64 5.01 1.83 4.23
C GLY A 64 4.71 0.84 3.13
N VAL A 65 3.43 0.59 2.90
CA VAL A 65 2.93 -0.31 1.85
C VAL A 65 2.05 0.49 0.90
N VAL A 66 2.28 0.31 -0.39
CA VAL A 66 1.53 0.97 -1.46
C VAL A 66 0.85 -0.07 -2.34
N ALA A 67 -0.42 0.17 -2.67
CA ALA A 67 -1.20 -0.65 -3.61
C ALA A 67 -1.64 0.19 -4.82
N VAL A 68 -1.20 -0.21 -6.02
CA VAL A 68 -1.58 0.43 -7.28
C VAL A 68 -2.18 -0.58 -8.25
N GLN A 69 -2.95 -0.11 -9.22
CA GLN A 69 -3.46 -0.94 -10.31
C GLN A 69 -2.33 -1.44 -11.22
N SER A 70 -2.59 -2.55 -11.92
CA SER A 70 -1.70 -3.05 -12.99
C SER A 70 -1.61 -2.07 -14.16
N GLN A 71 -0.63 -2.27 -15.05
CA GLN A 71 -0.42 -1.50 -16.28
C GLN A 71 -0.05 -0.03 -15.99
N ALA A 72 -0.80 0.94 -16.53
CA ALA A 72 -0.49 2.37 -16.44
C ALA A 72 -0.25 2.84 -15.00
N GLY A 73 -0.96 2.29 -14.02
CA GLY A 73 -0.72 2.66 -12.61
C GLY A 73 0.62 2.20 -12.07
N ALA A 74 1.11 1.03 -12.48
CA ALA A 74 2.44 0.55 -12.11
C ALA A 74 3.53 1.42 -12.75
N GLU A 75 3.34 1.84 -14.01
CA GLU A 75 4.27 2.74 -14.72
C GLU A 75 4.32 4.13 -14.07
N ASN A 76 3.15 4.70 -13.76
CA ASN A 76 3.03 6.00 -13.09
C ASN A 76 3.64 6.02 -11.68
N ALA A 77 3.72 4.86 -11.02
CA ALA A 77 4.33 4.70 -9.71
C ALA A 77 5.86 4.80 -9.75
N MET A 78 6.50 4.50 -10.89
CA MET A 78 7.96 4.42 -11.01
C MET A 78 8.67 5.72 -10.61
N GLY A 79 8.08 6.87 -10.93
CA GLY A 79 8.65 8.17 -10.53
C GLY A 79 8.64 8.45 -9.02
N GLY A 80 7.96 7.62 -8.22
CA GLY A 80 8.05 7.66 -6.75
C GLY A 80 8.97 6.58 -6.16
N ILE A 81 9.40 5.61 -6.96
CA ILE A 81 10.31 4.52 -6.55
C ILE A 81 11.78 4.90 -6.84
N ALA A 82 12.00 5.57 -7.97
CA ALA A 82 13.32 5.93 -8.51
C ALA A 82 14.08 6.96 -7.67
#